data_AF-A0A803MPH5-F1
#
_entry.id   AF-A0A803MPH5-F1
#
_cell.length_a   1.000
_cell.length_b   1.000
_cell.length_c   1.000
_cell.angle_alpha   90.00
_cell.angle_beta   90.00
_cell.angle_gamma   90.00
#
_symmetry.space_group_name_H-M   'P 1'
#
loop_
_entity.id
_entity.type
_entity.pdbx_description
1 polymer ?
#
loop_
_entity_poly.entity_id
_entity_poly.type
_entity_poly.pdbx_seq_one_letter_code
_entity_poly.pdbx_strand_id
1 'polypeptide(L)'
;MANIAVWMEVEAHRFDPIATKLIHELLFTSYFDKETDNAIVEENEAKLAKVLDVYEARLAMSKYLAGECFTLADLDHMPALQYIMRTKVKQLIDECPHETDNAIVEENEAKFAKILDVYEAHLATSKYLAGDCFTLADLHHMPALNCMMRTKVKQLLDERPHISAWCKDILARPAWQKVWALHK
;
A
#
# COMPACT_ATOMS: atom_id res chain seq x y z
N MET A 1 -14.57 10.15 11.62
CA MET A 1 -14.15 8.85 12.19
C MET A 1 -15.05 7.69 11.77
N ALA A 2 -16.38 7.76 11.93
CA ALA A 2 -17.28 6.66 11.53
C ALA A 2 -17.12 6.21 10.06
N ASN A 3 -16.95 7.15 9.12
CA ASN A 3 -16.79 6.82 7.71
C ASN A 3 -15.44 6.13 7.40
N ILE A 4 -14.36 6.47 8.12
CA ILE A 4 -13.05 5.84 7.94
C ILE A 4 -13.13 4.36 8.33
N ALA A 5 -13.71 4.07 9.48
CA ALA A 5 -13.89 2.69 9.96
C ALA A 5 -14.72 1.85 8.98
N VAL A 6 -15.80 2.40 8.42
CA VAL A 6 -16.62 1.69 7.42
C VAL A 6 -15.78 1.26 6.20
N TRP A 7 -14.98 2.17 5.63
CA TRP A 7 -14.20 1.86 4.43
C TRP A 7 -12.98 0.98 4.71
N MET A 8 -12.44 1.00 5.93
CA MET A 8 -11.47 -0.01 6.38
C MET A 8 -12.11 -1.39 6.53
N GLU A 9 -13.33 -1.48 7.05
CA GLU A 9 -14.05 -2.77 7.16
C GLU A 9 -14.43 -3.31 5.77
N VAL A 10 -14.77 -2.42 4.83
CA VAL A 10 -14.98 -2.78 3.41
C VAL A 10 -13.69 -3.32 2.81
N GLU A 11 -12.54 -2.66 3.04
CA GLU A 11 -11.23 -3.15 2.62
C GLU A 11 -10.99 -4.58 3.13
N ALA A 12 -11.05 -4.76 4.45
CA ALA A 12 -10.69 -6.01 5.11
C ALA A 12 -11.59 -7.20 4.75
N HIS A 13 -12.87 -6.95 4.45
CA HIS A 13 -13.85 -8.02 4.22
C HIS A 13 -14.26 -8.20 2.75
N ARG A 14 -14.08 -7.18 1.91
CA ARG A 14 -14.54 -7.19 0.52
C ARG A 14 -13.40 -7.06 -0.47
N PHE A 15 -12.34 -6.33 -0.15
CA PHE A 15 -11.22 -6.15 -1.06
C PHE A 15 -10.07 -7.12 -0.76
N ASP A 16 -9.50 -7.08 0.44
CA ASP A 16 -8.30 -7.84 0.81
C ASP A 16 -8.43 -9.36 0.54
N PRO A 17 -9.53 -10.04 0.91
CA PRO A 17 -9.62 -11.49 0.70
C PRO A 17 -9.61 -11.89 -0.78
N ILE A 18 -10.08 -11.00 -1.67
CA ILE A 18 -10.07 -11.20 -3.13
C ILE A 18 -8.69 -10.88 -3.65
N ALA A 19 -8.16 -9.71 -3.28
CA ALA A 19 -6.85 -9.24 -3.70
C ALA A 19 -5.76 -10.25 -3.31
N THR A 20 -5.73 -10.68 -2.05
CA THR A 20 -4.76 -11.66 -1.54
C THR A 20 -4.82 -13.00 -2.28
N LYS A 21 -6.01 -13.48 -2.69
CA LYS A 21 -6.13 -14.70 -3.51
C LYS A 21 -5.55 -14.52 -4.90
N LEU A 22 -5.87 -13.42 -5.57
CA LEU A 22 -5.32 -13.10 -6.89
C LEU A 22 -3.81 -12.96 -6.84
N ILE A 23 -3.32 -12.24 -5.83
CA ILE A 23 -1.90 -12.05 -5.57
C ILE A 23 -1.22 -13.41 -5.34
N HIS A 24 -1.79 -14.26 -4.49
CA HIS A 24 -1.27 -15.59 -4.23
C HIS A 24 -1.16 -16.41 -5.53
N GLU A 25 -2.26 -16.53 -6.28
CA GLU A 25 -2.30 -17.34 -7.50
C GLU A 25 -1.38 -16.84 -8.61
N LEU A 26 -1.28 -15.53 -8.79
CA LEU A 26 -0.56 -14.93 -9.92
C LEU A 26 0.90 -14.63 -9.62
N LEU A 27 1.29 -14.47 -8.35
CA LEU A 27 2.65 -14.08 -7.97
C LEU A 27 3.34 -15.10 -7.06
N PHE A 28 2.61 -15.82 -6.19
CA PHE A 28 3.23 -16.64 -5.15
C PHE A 28 3.08 -18.16 -5.38
N THR A 29 2.09 -18.64 -6.13
CA THR A 29 1.86 -20.09 -6.34
C THR A 29 3.08 -20.79 -6.95
N SER A 30 3.79 -20.13 -7.87
CA SER A 30 5.03 -20.66 -8.47
C SER A 30 6.16 -20.89 -7.46
N TYR A 31 6.19 -20.15 -6.35
CA TYR A 31 7.18 -20.33 -5.27
C TYR A 31 6.95 -21.59 -4.45
N PHE A 32 5.75 -22.16 -4.53
CA PHE A 32 5.39 -23.40 -3.83
C PHE A 32 5.40 -24.62 -4.77
N ASP A 33 6.09 -24.50 -5.92
CA ASP A 33 6.13 -25.53 -6.97
C ASP A 33 4.72 -25.95 -7.44
N LYS A 34 3.77 -25.02 -7.38
CA LYS A 34 2.40 -25.20 -7.84
C LYS A 34 2.17 -24.40 -9.12
N GLU A 35 1.24 -24.89 -9.95
CA GLU A 35 0.74 -24.15 -11.09
C GLU A 35 -0.41 -23.23 -10.66
N THR A 36 -0.52 -22.07 -11.29
CA THR A 36 -1.62 -21.13 -11.09
C THR A 36 -2.96 -21.79 -11.43
N ASP A 37 -3.91 -21.73 -10.50
CA ASP A 37 -5.27 -22.17 -10.75
C ASP A 37 -6.07 -21.06 -11.46
N ASN A 38 -6.19 -21.20 -12.79
CA ASN A 38 -6.91 -20.21 -13.59
C ASN A 38 -8.40 -20.08 -13.22
N ALA A 39 -9.04 -21.12 -12.68
CA ALA A 39 -10.43 -21.04 -12.25
C ALA A 39 -10.56 -20.12 -11.02
N ILE A 40 -9.61 -20.21 -10.08
CA ILE A 40 -9.55 -19.29 -8.93
C ILE A 40 -9.28 -17.86 -9.41
N VAL A 41 -8.39 -17.67 -10.38
CA VAL A 41 -8.08 -16.34 -10.94
C VAL A 41 -9.33 -15.73 -11.58
N GLU A 42 -10.00 -16.43 -12.51
CA GLU A 42 -11.20 -15.93 -13.19
C GLU A 42 -12.34 -15.63 -12.20
N GLU A 43 -12.57 -16.49 -11.22
CA GLU A 43 -13.58 -16.27 -10.19
C GLU A 43 -13.31 -14.98 -9.39
N ASN A 44 -12.06 -14.75 -8.99
CA ASN A 44 -11.70 -13.59 -8.17
C ASN A 44 -11.54 -12.31 -9.00
N GLU A 45 -11.15 -12.38 -10.28
CA GLU A 45 -11.21 -11.24 -11.21
C GLU A 45 -12.65 -10.72 -11.34
N ALA A 46 -13.62 -11.63 -11.53
CA ALA A 46 -15.04 -11.26 -11.60
C ALA A 46 -15.60 -10.68 -10.29
N LYS A 47 -15.09 -11.13 -9.13
CA LYS A 47 -15.46 -10.54 -7.83
C LYS A 47 -14.80 -9.18 -7.60
N LEU A 48 -13.54 -9.03 -7.99
CA LEU A 48 -12.80 -7.77 -7.88
C LEU A 48 -13.47 -6.69 -8.73
N ALA A 49 -13.85 -7.00 -9.97
CA ALA A 49 -14.58 -6.07 -10.83
C ALA A 49 -15.82 -5.48 -10.14
N LYS A 50 -16.62 -6.31 -9.47
CA LYS A 50 -17.81 -5.84 -8.72
C LYS A 50 -17.46 -4.94 -7.53
N VAL A 51 -16.33 -5.17 -6.88
CA VAL A 51 -15.85 -4.29 -5.80
C VAL A 51 -15.37 -2.96 -6.37
N LEU A 52 -14.66 -3.00 -7.51
CA LEU A 52 -14.23 -1.81 -8.22
C LEU A 52 -15.42 -0.97 -8.73
N ASP A 53 -16.51 -1.59 -9.18
CA ASP A 53 -17.75 -0.88 -9.53
C ASP A 53 -18.31 -0.07 -8.34
N VAL A 54 -18.27 -0.64 -7.14
CA VAL A 54 -18.68 0.06 -5.90
C VAL A 54 -17.73 1.20 -5.60
N TYR A 55 -16.43 1.02 -5.83
CA TYR A 55 -15.41 2.03 -5.58
C TYR A 55 -15.54 3.19 -6.57
N GLU A 56 -15.81 2.92 -7.84
CA GLU A 56 -16.06 3.93 -8.85
C GLU A 56 -17.29 4.77 -8.48
N ALA A 57 -18.41 4.12 -8.12
CA ALA A 57 -19.60 4.83 -7.65
C ALA A 57 -19.31 5.68 -6.40
N ARG A 58 -18.44 5.20 -5.50
CA ARG A 58 -18.04 5.94 -4.31
C ARG A 58 -17.15 7.14 -4.63
N LEU A 59 -16.15 6.96 -5.49
CA LEU A 59 -15.17 7.97 -5.87
C LEU A 59 -15.78 9.03 -6.79
N ALA A 60 -16.84 8.70 -7.52
CA ALA A 60 -17.66 9.68 -8.23
C ALA A 60 -18.37 10.66 -7.28
N MET A 61 -18.61 10.27 -6.03
CA MET A 61 -19.26 11.10 -5.01
C MET A 61 -18.29 11.83 -4.09
N SER A 62 -17.04 11.39 -4.00
CA SER A 62 -16.08 11.88 -3.03
C SER A 62 -14.66 11.62 -3.48
N LYS A 63 -13.75 12.54 -3.15
CA LYS A 63 -12.35 12.49 -3.62
C LYS A 63 -11.59 11.22 -3.19
N TYR A 64 -11.95 10.63 -2.05
CA TYR A 64 -11.35 9.42 -1.48
C TYR A 64 -12.44 8.51 -0.88
N LEU A 65 -12.09 7.27 -0.53
CA LEU A 65 -13.07 6.28 -0.06
C LEU A 65 -13.83 6.79 1.17
N ALA A 66 -13.13 7.35 2.15
CA ALA A 66 -13.73 7.82 3.40
C ALA A 66 -14.18 9.30 3.38
N GLY A 67 -14.06 10.03 2.27
CA GLY A 67 -14.44 11.44 2.18
C GLY A 67 -13.51 12.30 1.33
N GLU A 68 -13.46 13.59 1.63
CA GLU A 68 -12.68 14.57 0.86
C GLU A 68 -11.18 14.59 1.17
N CYS A 69 -10.75 13.83 2.18
CA CYS A 69 -9.35 13.72 2.59
C CYS A 69 -8.86 12.29 2.40
N PHE A 70 -7.59 12.14 2.04
CA PHE A 70 -6.89 10.86 2.09
C PHE A 70 -6.82 10.38 3.56
N THR A 71 -7.15 9.12 3.80
CA THR A 71 -7.22 8.53 5.14
C THR A 71 -6.60 7.14 5.21
N LEU A 72 -6.62 6.54 6.41
CA LEU A 72 -6.19 5.16 6.61
C LEU A 72 -6.97 4.16 5.73
N ALA A 73 -8.25 4.43 5.46
CA ALA A 73 -9.05 3.59 4.57
C ALA A 73 -8.45 3.51 3.16
N ASP A 74 -7.88 4.60 2.64
CA ASP A 74 -7.24 4.63 1.32
C ASP A 74 -5.84 4.00 1.36
N LEU A 75 -5.12 4.24 2.46
CA LEU A 75 -3.78 3.70 2.69
C LEU A 75 -3.76 2.17 2.77
N ASP A 76 -4.74 1.56 3.44
CA ASP A 76 -4.79 0.11 3.67
C ASP A 76 -4.94 -0.69 2.37
N HIS A 77 -5.50 -0.10 1.31
CA HIS A 77 -5.60 -0.73 -0.01
C HIS A 77 -4.26 -0.76 -0.77
N MET A 78 -3.32 0.14 -0.44
CA MET A 78 -2.10 0.36 -1.24
C MET A 78 -1.20 -0.88 -1.37
N PRO A 79 -0.93 -1.66 -0.29
CA PRO A 79 -0.07 -2.84 -0.41
C PRO A 79 -0.63 -3.84 -1.42
N ALA A 80 -1.90 -4.22 -1.29
CA ALA A 80 -2.55 -5.19 -2.17
C ALA A 80 -2.66 -4.66 -3.62
N LEU A 81 -3.05 -3.39 -3.80
CA LEU A 81 -3.07 -2.76 -5.13
C LEU A 81 -1.70 -2.80 -5.79
N GLN A 82 -0.61 -2.54 -5.05
CA GLN A 82 0.75 -2.59 -5.61
C GLN A 82 1.09 -3.95 -6.21
N TYR A 83 0.72 -5.06 -5.56
CA TYR A 83 0.93 -6.39 -6.10
C TYR A 83 0.04 -6.62 -7.33
N ILE A 84 -1.24 -6.26 -7.27
CA ILE A 84 -2.20 -6.42 -8.37
C ILE A 84 -1.69 -5.70 -9.64
N MET A 85 -1.15 -4.47 -9.50
CA MET A 85 -0.62 -3.68 -10.61
C MET A 85 0.56 -4.34 -11.36
N ARG A 86 1.13 -5.41 -10.81
CA ARG A 86 2.21 -6.19 -11.42
C ARG A 86 1.74 -7.44 -12.16
N THR A 87 0.45 -7.74 -12.10
CA THR A 87 -0.16 -8.90 -12.72
C THR A 87 -0.99 -8.48 -13.93
N LYS A 88 -1.59 -9.46 -14.64
CA LYS A 88 -2.57 -9.18 -15.69
C LYS A 88 -3.84 -8.48 -15.18
N VAL A 89 -4.18 -8.65 -13.90
CA VAL A 89 -5.37 -8.07 -13.25
C VAL A 89 -5.34 -6.55 -13.25
N LYS A 90 -4.16 -5.93 -13.40
CA LYS A 90 -4.03 -4.48 -13.54
C LYS A 90 -4.93 -3.90 -14.64
N GLN A 91 -5.27 -4.68 -15.67
CA GLN A 91 -6.17 -4.26 -16.75
C GLN A 91 -7.55 -3.84 -16.22
N LEU A 92 -8.06 -4.51 -15.17
CA LEU A 92 -9.32 -4.13 -14.52
C LEU A 92 -9.25 -2.77 -13.82
N ILE A 93 -8.04 -2.28 -13.51
CA ILE A 93 -7.79 -0.99 -12.86
C ILE A 93 -7.38 0.05 -13.90
N ASP A 94 -6.58 -0.32 -14.91
CA ASP A 94 -6.16 0.54 -16.01
C ASP A 94 -7.36 0.92 -16.93
N GLU A 95 -8.42 0.09 -16.95
CA GLU A 95 -9.70 0.42 -17.59
C GLU A 95 -10.47 1.54 -16.85
N CYS A 96 -10.08 1.90 -15.62
CA CYS A 96 -10.60 3.09 -14.93
C CYS A 96 -9.92 4.37 -15.48
N PRO A 97 -10.69 5.38 -15.91
CA PRO A 97 -10.19 6.54 -16.67
C PRO A 97 -9.53 7.64 -15.80
N HIS A 98 -8.89 7.29 -14.68
CA HIS A 98 -8.37 8.27 -13.74
C HIS A 98 -6.86 8.49 -13.94
N GLU A 99 -6.51 9.65 -14.52
CA GLU A 99 -5.12 10.11 -14.56
C GLU A 99 -4.62 10.50 -13.16
N THR A 100 -3.30 10.47 -12.93
CA THR A 100 -2.72 10.94 -11.67
C THR A 100 -3.02 12.43 -11.46
N ASP A 101 -3.82 12.75 -10.44
CA ASP A 101 -4.07 14.12 -10.03
C ASP A 101 -2.85 14.67 -9.30
N ASN A 102 -2.02 15.45 -10.02
CA ASN A 102 -0.81 16.04 -9.46
C ASN A 102 -1.10 17.05 -8.33
N ALA A 103 -2.25 17.72 -8.33
CA ALA A 103 -2.60 18.65 -7.26
C ALA A 103 -2.86 17.90 -5.94
N ILE A 104 -3.45 16.71 -6.02
CA ILE A 104 -3.58 15.79 -4.87
C ILE A 104 -2.23 15.34 -4.35
N VAL A 105 -1.32 14.98 -5.26
CA VAL A 105 0.03 14.52 -4.90
C VAL A 105 0.76 15.62 -4.15
N GLU A 106 0.80 16.84 -4.68
CA GLU A 106 1.45 17.99 -4.05
C GLU A 106 0.84 18.34 -2.68
N GLU A 107 -0.49 18.32 -2.56
CA GLU A 107 -1.18 18.56 -1.29
C GLU A 107 -0.79 17.53 -0.22
N ASN A 108 -0.75 16.25 -0.58
CA ASN A 108 -0.42 15.18 0.35
C ASN A 108 1.08 15.09 0.64
N GLU A 109 1.96 15.39 -0.32
CA GLU A 109 3.40 15.52 -0.08
C GLU A 109 3.68 16.59 0.98
N ALA A 110 3.00 17.73 0.93
CA ALA A 110 3.13 18.79 1.93
C ALA A 110 2.64 18.36 3.33
N LYS A 111 1.54 17.58 3.41
CA LYS A 111 1.06 17.02 4.69
C LYS A 111 2.02 15.96 5.22
N PHE A 112 2.51 15.08 4.34
CA PHE A 112 3.40 13.99 4.69
C PHE A 112 4.75 14.53 5.17
N ALA A 113 5.30 15.56 4.53
CA ALA A 113 6.51 16.25 4.98
C ALA A 113 6.43 16.68 6.46
N LYS A 114 5.30 17.24 6.89
CA LYS A 114 5.08 17.62 8.29
C LYS A 114 5.08 16.43 9.25
N ILE A 115 4.50 15.30 8.83
CA ILE A 115 4.52 14.06 9.62
C ILE A 115 5.95 13.51 9.71
N LEU A 116 6.67 13.53 8.59
CA LEU A 116 8.06 13.12 8.55
C LEU A 116 8.95 14.00 9.43
N ASP A 117 8.67 15.30 9.56
CA ASP A 117 9.40 16.16 10.50
C ASP A 117 9.22 15.73 11.96
N VAL A 118 8.03 15.26 12.35
CA VAL A 118 7.78 14.67 13.67
C VAL A 118 8.55 13.37 13.85
N TYR A 119 8.55 12.52 12.82
CA TYR A 119 9.28 11.24 12.84
C TYR A 119 10.78 11.47 12.93
N GLU A 120 11.30 12.46 12.21
CA GLU A 120 12.72 12.84 12.25
C GLU A 120 13.14 13.27 13.65
N ALA A 121 12.35 14.15 14.29
CA ALA A 121 12.60 14.59 15.66
C ALA A 121 12.56 13.42 16.66
N HIS A 122 11.61 12.49 16.49
CA HIS A 122 11.51 11.29 17.33
C HIS A 122 12.70 10.35 17.12
N LEU A 123 13.02 10.02 15.87
CA LEU A 123 14.10 9.11 15.49
C LEU A 123 15.51 9.67 15.79
N ALA A 124 15.63 10.98 16.01
CA ALA A 124 16.84 11.58 16.56
C ALA A 124 17.13 11.15 18.01
N THR A 125 16.10 10.71 18.75
CA THR A 125 16.20 10.30 20.15
C THR A 125 15.93 8.82 20.39
N SER A 126 15.29 8.14 19.44
CA SER A 126 14.89 6.74 19.52
C SER A 126 15.34 6.00 18.28
N LYS A 127 15.89 4.79 18.41
CA LYS A 127 16.40 4.04 17.26
C LYS A 127 15.28 3.60 16.29
N TYR A 128 14.10 3.28 16.82
CA TYR A 128 12.90 2.83 16.10
C TYR A 128 11.66 3.61 16.57
N LEU A 129 10.53 3.41 15.90
CA LEU A 129 9.30 4.17 16.20
C LEU A 129 8.78 3.94 17.63
N ALA A 130 8.99 2.76 18.20
CA ALA A 130 8.51 2.40 19.54
C ALA A 130 9.63 2.26 20.59
N GLY A 131 10.83 2.80 20.34
CA GLY A 131 11.98 2.74 21.26
C GLY A 131 13.22 2.14 20.59
N ASP A 132 14.03 1.42 21.36
CA ASP A 132 15.34 0.95 20.92
C ASP A 132 15.33 -0.39 20.14
N CYS A 133 14.17 -1.03 20.06
CA CYS A 133 13.98 -2.31 19.38
C CYS A 133 13.03 -2.19 18.19
N PHE A 134 13.29 -2.94 17.13
CA PHE A 134 12.36 -3.10 16.01
C PHE A 134 11.07 -3.75 16.50
N THR A 135 9.93 -3.15 16.19
CA THR A 135 8.60 -3.64 16.62
C THR A 135 7.62 -3.72 15.45
N LEU A 136 6.38 -4.13 15.76
CA LEU A 136 5.28 -4.10 14.81
C LEU A 136 5.01 -2.68 14.26
N ALA A 137 5.31 -1.63 15.04
CA ALA A 137 5.16 -0.25 14.58
C ALA A 137 6.05 0.03 13.37
N ASP A 138 7.31 -0.43 13.37
CA ASP A 138 8.22 -0.29 12.24
C ASP A 138 7.83 -1.20 11.08
N LEU A 139 7.44 -2.44 11.38
CA LEU A 139 7.04 -3.45 10.38
C LEU A 139 5.86 -2.97 9.53
N HIS A 140 4.84 -2.34 10.14
CA HIS A 140 3.68 -1.82 9.42
C HIS A 140 4.02 -0.76 8.36
N HIS A 141 5.12 -0.03 8.53
CA HIS A 141 5.54 0.99 7.57
C HIS A 141 6.28 0.40 6.35
N MET A 142 6.79 -0.84 6.46
CA MET A 142 7.70 -1.41 5.45
C MET A 142 7.08 -1.54 4.05
N PRO A 143 5.82 -2.01 3.88
CA PRO A 143 5.21 -2.08 2.55
C PRO A 143 5.11 -0.69 1.89
N ALA A 144 4.57 0.29 2.62
CA ALA A 144 4.39 1.65 2.11
C ALA A 144 5.73 2.34 1.80
N LEU A 145 6.74 2.20 2.66
CA LEU A 145 8.09 2.71 2.41
C LEU A 145 8.70 2.07 1.16
N ASN A 146 8.56 0.77 0.99
CA ASN A 146 9.07 0.08 -0.20
C ASN A 146 8.41 0.59 -1.50
N CYS A 147 7.13 0.97 -1.46
CA CYS A 147 6.46 1.69 -2.56
C CYS A 147 7.11 3.06 -2.80
N MET A 148 7.19 3.88 -1.74
CA MET A 148 7.66 5.26 -1.82
C MET A 148 9.12 5.35 -2.31
N MET A 149 9.96 4.37 -1.96
CA MET A 149 11.34 4.27 -2.46
C MET A 149 11.45 4.10 -3.98
N ARG A 150 10.34 3.80 -4.67
CA ARG A 150 10.27 3.65 -6.13
C ARG A 150 9.60 4.83 -6.83
N THR A 151 9.23 5.88 -6.10
CA THR A 151 8.57 7.09 -6.62
C THR A 151 9.40 8.34 -6.31
N LYS A 152 8.91 9.51 -6.74
CA LYS A 152 9.54 10.81 -6.45
C LYS A 152 9.50 11.16 -4.96
N VAL A 153 8.52 10.62 -4.22
CA VAL A 153 8.34 10.81 -2.76
C VAL A 153 9.58 10.34 -1.97
N LYS A 154 10.39 9.43 -2.53
CA LYS A 154 11.68 9.02 -1.95
C LYS A 154 12.54 10.21 -1.51
N GLN A 155 12.51 11.32 -2.26
CA GLN A 155 13.32 12.51 -1.94
C GLN A 155 12.97 13.08 -0.55
N LEU A 156 11.69 13.11 -0.19
CA LEU A 156 11.25 13.57 1.13
C LEU A 156 11.79 12.70 2.28
N LEU A 157 11.98 11.40 2.04
CA LEU A 157 12.57 10.49 3.03
C LEU A 157 14.09 10.65 3.11
N ASP A 158 14.76 10.88 1.97
CA ASP A 158 16.22 11.02 1.89
C ASP A 158 16.72 12.34 2.51
N GLU A 159 15.94 13.41 2.42
CA GLU A 159 16.26 14.73 3.00
C GLU A 159 16.35 14.72 4.54
N ARG A 160 15.79 13.69 5.17
CA ARG A 160 15.69 13.54 6.63
C ARG A 160 16.65 12.43 7.10
N PRO A 161 17.81 12.75 7.67
CA PRO A 161 18.87 11.78 7.89
C PRO A 161 18.49 10.62 8.83
N HIS A 162 17.71 10.87 9.90
CA HIS A 162 17.33 9.80 10.83
C HIS A 162 16.27 8.89 10.20
N ILE A 163 15.28 9.44 9.49
CA ILE A 163 14.34 8.65 8.68
C ILE A 163 15.05 7.85 7.61
N SER A 164 15.99 8.45 6.86
CA SER A 164 16.75 7.75 5.83
C SER A 164 17.54 6.58 6.41
N ALA A 165 18.18 6.76 7.57
CA ALA A 165 18.89 5.70 8.29
C ALA A 165 17.93 4.60 8.77
N TRP A 166 16.81 4.97 9.39
CA TRP A 166 15.77 4.03 9.83
C TRP A 166 15.22 3.21 8.66
N CYS A 167 14.87 3.85 7.54
CA CYS A 167 14.40 3.17 6.34
C CYS A 167 15.41 2.16 5.81
N LYS A 168 16.70 2.54 5.73
CA LYS A 168 17.78 1.64 5.30
C LYS A 168 17.89 0.43 6.21
N ASP A 169 17.85 0.65 7.53
CA ASP A 169 17.96 -0.44 8.51
C ASP A 169 16.79 -1.41 8.42
N ILE A 170 15.55 -0.92 8.48
CA ILE A 170 14.37 -1.81 8.48
C ILE A 170 14.24 -2.55 7.15
N LEU A 171 14.43 -1.86 6.01
CA LEU A 171 14.28 -2.49 4.69
C LEU A 171 15.41 -3.48 4.39
N ALA A 172 16.58 -3.36 5.02
CA ALA A 172 17.68 -4.32 4.88
C ALA A 172 17.46 -5.63 5.67
N ARG A 173 16.42 -5.72 6.51
CA ARG A 173 16.20 -6.89 7.37
C ARG A 173 16.03 -8.17 6.55
N PRO A 174 16.68 -9.29 6.93
CA PRO A 174 16.61 -10.55 6.15
C PRO A 174 15.19 -11.06 5.92
N ALA A 175 14.29 -10.89 6.89
CA ALA A 175 12.89 -11.28 6.76
C ALA A 175 12.19 -10.49 5.64
N TRP A 176 12.44 -9.18 5.55
CA TRP A 176 11.88 -8.35 4.49
C TRP A 176 12.50 -8.61 3.13
N GLN A 177 13.82 -8.84 3.08
CA GLN A 177 14.50 -9.23 1.85
C GLN A 177 13.94 -10.53 1.27
N LYS A 178 13.48 -11.47 2.11
CA LYS A 178 12.73 -12.65 1.66
C LYS A 178 11.39 -12.27 1.03
N VAL A 179 10.61 -11.37 1.64
CA VAL A 179 9.37 -10.84 1.04
C VAL A 179 9.67 -10.20 -0.32
N TRP A 180 10.74 -9.42 -0.42
CA TRP A 180 11.17 -8.82 -1.68
C TRP A 180 11.66 -9.82 -2.73
N ALA A 181 12.27 -10.93 -2.31
CA ALA A 181 12.64 -11.99 -3.23
C ALA A 181 11.39 -12.61 -3.89
N LEU A 182 10.25 -12.66 -3.20
CA LEU A 182 8.97 -13.13 -3.75
C LEU A 182 8.37 -12.18 -4.80
N HIS A 183 8.90 -10.97 -4.86
CA HIS A 183 8.50 -9.93 -5.78
C HIS A 183 9.41 -9.86 -7.02
N LYS A 184 10.38 -10.75 -7.24
CA LYS A 184 11.15 -10.80 -8.49
C LYS A 184 10.59 -11.86 -9.42
#